data_AF-A0A945FSN1-F1
#
_entry.id   AF-A0A945FSN1-F1
#
_cell.length_a   1.000
_cell.length_b   1.000
_cell.length_c   1.000
_cell.angle_alpha   90.00
_cell.angle_beta   90.00
_cell.angle_gamma   90.00
#
_symmetry.space_group_name_H-M   'P 1'
#
loop_
_entity.id
_entity.type
_entity.pdbx_description
1 polymer ?
#
loop_
_entity_poly.entity_id
_entity_poly.type
_entity_poly.pdbx_seq_one_letter_code
_entity_poly.pdbx_strand_id
1 'polypeptide(L)'
;MKGDIRHAYVHVPFCRHRCGYCDFTLVAGRDDLFEDYYTALGIELKRLAQPIELDTLYLGGGTPSHLGPEGIRHLFDVLHDVK
;
A
#
# COMPACT_ATOMS: atom_id res chain seq x y z
N MET A 1 -12.65 -3.53 -26.32
CA MET A 1 -11.43 -2.93 -25.73
C MET A 1 -11.54 -3.03 -24.22
N LYS A 2 -10.89 -4.01 -23.60
CA LYS A 2 -10.57 -3.93 -22.16
C LYS A 2 -9.49 -2.83 -22.08
N GLY A 3 -9.76 -1.74 -21.38
CA GLY A 3 -8.73 -0.73 -21.16
C GLY A 3 -7.66 -1.36 -20.28
N ASP A 4 -6.41 -1.31 -20.73
CA ASP A 4 -5.29 -1.77 -19.92
C ASP A 4 -5.23 -0.93 -18.64
N ILE A 5 -5.11 -1.58 -17.48
CA ILE A 5 -4.90 -0.88 -16.21
C ILE A 5 -3.50 -0.29 -16.28
N ARG A 6 -3.40 1.04 -16.29
CA ARG A 6 -2.12 1.79 -16.37
C ARG A 6 -1.78 2.55 -15.10
N HIS A 7 -2.73 2.68 -14.19
CA HIS A 7 -2.57 3.46 -12.96
C HIS A 7 -3.16 2.68 -11.78
N ALA A 8 -2.48 2.71 -10.64
CA ALA A 8 -2.95 2.08 -9.41
C ALA A 8 -2.76 2.99 -8.20
N TYR A 9 -3.59 2.77 -7.19
CA TYR A 9 -3.48 3.38 -5.87
C TYR A 9 -3.25 2.29 -4.83
N VAL A 10 -2.23 2.47 -4.00
CA VAL A 10 -1.96 1.60 -2.85
C VAL A 10 -2.26 2.37 -1.59
N HIS A 11 -3.21 1.85 -0.84
CA HIS A 11 -3.62 2.41 0.43
C HIS A 11 -2.66 1.94 1.54
N VAL A 12 -2.00 2.89 2.20
CA VAL A 12 -1.20 2.68 3.41
C VAL A 12 -1.98 3.26 4.59
N PRO A 13 -2.61 2.43 5.44
CA PRO A 13 -3.59 2.91 6.41
C PRO A 13 -2.96 3.46 7.70
N PHE A 14 -1.65 3.67 7.80
CA PHE A 14 -1.00 3.93 9.09
C PHE A 14 -0.79 5.41 9.38
N CYS A 15 -1.12 5.83 10.59
CA CYS A 15 -0.77 7.14 11.13
C CYS A 15 -0.20 6.99 12.55
N ARG A 16 0.61 7.96 13.00
CA ARG A 16 1.02 8.02 14.41
C ARG A 16 -0.14 8.29 15.35
N HIS A 17 -1.07 9.14 14.92
CA HIS A 17 -2.26 9.51 15.67
C HIS A 17 -3.41 9.82 14.68
N ARG A 18 -4.66 9.74 15.16
CA ARG A 18 -5.83 10.13 14.36
C ARG A 18 -6.11 11.62 14.54
N CYS A 19 -6.01 12.40 13.46
CA CYS A 19 -6.40 13.82 13.49
C CYS A 19 -7.93 13.94 13.57
N GLY A 20 -8.44 14.91 14.34
CA GLY A 20 -9.89 15.08 14.53
C GLY A 20 -10.68 15.40 13.25
N TYR A 21 -10.00 15.94 12.23
CA TYR A 21 -10.57 16.24 10.92
C TYR A 21 -10.36 15.14 9.87
N CYS A 22 -9.64 14.06 10.20
CA CYS A 22 -9.22 13.09 9.21
C CYS A 22 -10.36 12.16 8.80
N ASP A 23 -10.68 12.19 7.50
CA ASP A 23 -11.71 11.36 6.87
C ASP A 23 -11.14 10.18 6.08
N PHE A 24 -9.83 9.96 6.15
CA PHE A 24 -9.23 8.76 5.58
C PHE A 24 -9.47 7.55 6.48
N THR A 25 -9.75 6.41 5.86
CA THR A 25 -9.68 5.11 6.53
C THR A 25 -8.23 4.89 6.99
N LEU A 26 -8.02 4.78 8.30
CA LEU A 26 -6.69 4.62 8.88
C LEU A 26 -6.73 3.90 10.22
N VAL A 27 -5.57 3.37 10.60
CA VAL A 27 -5.24 2.84 11.91
C VAL A 27 -4.12 3.69 12.52
N ALA A 28 -4.34 4.15 13.74
CA ALA A 28 -3.42 5.06 14.43
C ALA A 28 -2.67 4.35 15.56
N GLY A 29 -1.35 4.56 15.64
CA GLY A 29 -0.50 4.02 16.71
C GLY A 29 -0.40 2.49 16.71
N ARG A 30 -0.47 1.87 15.52
CA ARG A 30 -0.47 0.42 15.32
C ARG A 30 0.69 -0.02 14.41
N ASP A 31 1.89 0.39 14.78
CA ASP A 31 3.12 0.06 14.05
C ASP A 31 3.41 -1.46 14.12
N ASP A 32 2.85 -2.15 15.12
CA ASP A 32 2.86 -3.61 15.25
C ASP A 32 2.19 -4.35 14.07
N LEU A 33 1.36 -3.66 13.29
CA LEU A 33 0.64 -4.24 12.15
C LEU A 33 1.34 -4.04 10.79
N PHE A 34 2.53 -3.42 10.75
CA PHE A 34 3.20 -3.15 9.46
C PHE A 34 3.52 -4.43 8.69
N GLU A 35 4.04 -5.47 9.36
CA GLU A 35 4.36 -6.75 8.73
C GLU A 35 3.12 -7.52 8.28
N ASP A 36 2.04 -7.46 9.07
CA ASP A 36 0.75 -8.04 8.70
C ASP A 36 0.17 -7.35 7.46
N TYR A 37 0.36 -6.03 7.34
CA TYR A 37 -0.03 -5.26 6.16
C TYR A 37 0.74 -5.68 4.90
N TYR A 38 2.06 -5.83 4.96
CA TYR A 38 2.86 -6.31 3.82
C TYR A 38 2.42 -7.72 3.40
N THR A 39 2.18 -8.59 4.38
CA THR A 39 1.69 -9.96 4.13
C THR A 39 0.31 -9.95 3.45
N ALA A 40 -0.61 -9.14 3.96
CA ALA A 40 -1.95 -9.00 3.39
C ALA A 40 -1.92 -8.43 1.96
N LEU A 41 -1.09 -7.42 1.72
CA LEU A 41 -0.90 -6.83 0.40
C LEU A 41 -0.35 -7.87 -0.59
N GLY A 42 0.65 -8.67 -0.19
CA GLY A 42 1.16 -9.75 -1.03
C GLY A 42 0.11 -10.81 -1.37
N ILE A 43 -0.79 -11.14 -0.43
CA ILE A 43 -1.93 -12.04 -0.69
C ILE A 43 -2.93 -11.43 -1.68
N GLU A 44 -3.19 -10.13 -1.57
CA GLU A 44 -4.08 -9.42 -2.49
C GLU A 44 -3.51 -9.40 -3.91
N LEU A 45 -2.23 -9.08 -4.06
CA LEU A 45 -1.56 -9.01 -5.35
C LEU A 45 -1.52 -10.37 -6.08
N LYS A 46 -1.44 -11.49 -5.35
CA LYS A 46 -1.54 -12.84 -5.92
C LYS A 46 -2.89 -13.15 -6.58
N ARG A 47 -3.91 -12.31 -6.38
CA ARG A 47 -5.21 -12.43 -7.06
C ARG A 47 -5.20 -11.83 -8.46
N LEU A 48 -4.16 -11.08 -8.81
CA LEU A 48 -3.97 -10.59 -10.18
C LEU A 48 -3.69 -11.77 -11.10
N ALA A 49 -4.34 -11.79 -12.26
CA ALA A 49 -4.18 -12.88 -13.22
C ALA A 49 -2.78 -12.91 -13.88
N GLN A 50 -2.12 -11.74 -13.92
CA GLN A 50 -0.79 -11.52 -14.48
C GLN A 50 -0.23 -10.21 -13.92
N PRO A 51 1.11 -10.01 -13.97
CA PRO A 51 1.72 -8.73 -13.67
C PRO A 51 1.16 -7.60 -14.53
N ILE A 52 1.06 -6.40 -13.94
CA ILE A 52 0.53 -5.21 -14.61
C ILE A 52 1.63 -4.15 -14.65
N GLU A 53 2.00 -3.74 -15.85
CA GLU A 53 2.88 -2.58 -16.06
C GLU A 53 2.10 -1.28 -15.83
N LEU A 54 2.53 -0.50 -14.84
CA LEU A 54 1.89 0.76 -14.46
C LEU A 54 2.74 1.95 -14.91
N ASP A 55 2.08 2.95 -15.49
CA ASP A 55 2.68 4.27 -15.72
C ASP A 55 2.73 5.11 -14.45
N THR A 56 1.80 4.86 -13.51
CA THR A 56 1.72 5.63 -12.27
C THR A 56 1.22 4.78 -11.11
N LEU A 57 1.95 4.88 -9.99
CA LEU A 57 1.56 4.31 -8.70
C LEU A 57 1.36 5.43 -7.70
N TYR A 58 0.16 5.57 -7.16
CA TYR A 58 -0.17 6.52 -6.11
C TYR A 58 -0.11 5.83 -4.74
N LEU A 59 0.66 6.38 -3.81
CA LEU A 59 0.69 5.93 -2.41
C LEU A 59 -0.04 6.95 -1.54
N GLY A 60 -1.01 6.52 -0.75
CA GLY A 60 -1.75 7.43 0.14
C GLY A 60 -2.56 6.68 1.19
N GLY A 61 -3.46 7.38 1.88
CA GLY A 61 -4.30 6.80 2.93
C GLY A 61 -4.09 7.54 4.23
N GLY A 62 -3.48 6.87 5.21
CA GLY A 62 -2.91 7.53 6.37
C GLY A 62 -1.69 8.36 5.98
N THR A 63 -0.54 8.02 6.53
CA THR A 63 0.74 8.68 6.27
C THR A 63 1.73 7.65 5.73
N PRO A 64 1.84 7.46 4.40
CA PRO A 64 2.76 6.46 3.84
C PRO A 64 4.20 6.58 4.36
N SER A 65 4.68 7.80 4.54
CA SER A 65 6.03 8.07 5.09
C SER A 65 6.21 7.63 6.54
N HIS A 66 5.15 7.27 7.27
CA HIS A 66 5.24 6.71 8.62
C HIS A 66 5.85 5.31 8.65
N LEU A 67 5.78 4.56 7.53
CA LEU A 67 6.51 3.28 7.37
C LEU A 67 8.04 3.45 7.46
N GLY A 68 8.54 4.68 7.27
CA GLY A 68 9.96 4.97 7.22
C GLY A 68 10.65 4.46 5.93
N PRO A 69 11.94 4.77 5.73
CA PRO A 69 12.64 4.41 4.49
C PRO A 69 12.68 2.91 4.21
N GLU A 70 12.96 2.10 5.24
CA GLU A 70 13.02 0.63 5.11
C GLU A 70 11.65 0.02 4.89
N GLY A 71 10.60 0.53 5.55
CA GLY A 71 9.23 0.08 5.31
C GLY A 71 8.73 0.43 3.91
N ILE A 72 9.08 1.62 3.39
CA ILE A 72 8.79 1.97 1.99
C ILE A 72 9.55 1.07 1.02
N ARG A 73 10.81 0.72 1.30
CA ARG A 73 11.55 -0.26 0.49
C ARG A 73 10.83 -1.62 0.49
N HIS A 74 10.45 -2.13 1.66
CA HIS A 74 9.73 -3.39 1.78
C HIS A 74 8.38 -3.36 1.04
N LEU A 75 7.64 -2.25 1.12
CA LEU A 75 6.41 -2.04 0.34
C LEU A 75 6.68 -2.23 -1.17
N PHE A 76 7.75 -1.61 -1.69
CA PHE A 76 8.10 -1.78 -3.10
C PHE A 76 8.54 -3.21 -3.42
N ASP A 77 9.28 -3.89 -2.55
CA ASP A 77 9.67 -5.29 -2.76
C ASP A 77 8.43 -6.19 -2.90
N VAL A 78 7.42 -5.99 -2.04
CA VAL A 78 6.14 -6.71 -2.12
C VAL A 78 5.39 -6.41 -3.42
N LEU A 79 5.40 -5.15 -3.88
CA LEU A 79 4.73 -4.74 -5.12
C LEU A 79 5.40 -5.29 -6.38
N HIS A 80 6.72 -5.56 -6.35
CA HIS A 80 7.46 -6.11 -7.49
C HIS A 80 7.52 -7.65 -7.51
N ASP A 81 7.32 -8.33 -6.38
CA ASP A 81 7.38 -9.81 -6.30
C ASP A 81 6.12 -10.52 -6.86
N VAL A 82 5.25 -9.76 -7.54
CA VAL A 82 4.09 -10.30 -8.26
C VAL A 82 4.57 -10.97 -9.54
N LYS A 83 4.77 -12.29 -9.49
CA LYS A 83 5.05 -13.15 -10.66
C LYS A 83 3.79 -13.47 -11.45
#